data_AF-A0A5C7N264-F1
#
_entry.id   AF-A0A5C7N264-F1
#
_cell.length_a   1.000
_cell.length_b   1.000
_cell.length_c   1.000
_cell.angle_alpha   90.00
_cell.angle_beta   90.00
_cell.angle_gamma   90.00
#
_symmetry.space_group_name_H-M   'P 1'
#
loop_
_entity.id
_entity.type
_entity.pdbx_description
1 polymer ?
#
loop_
_entity_poly.entity_id
_entity_poly.type
_entity_poly.pdbx_seq_one_letter_code
_entity_poly.pdbx_strand_id
1 'polypeptide(L)'
;MNATQRQYLFGAIFFAVGVYYISHGSWFESSLYLVAGLAFIFNGLTLEPRLAKFKKPLAIVSWILIIGAGLLLLYLVQFRWF
;
A
#
# COMPACT_ATOMS: atom_id res chain seq x y z
N MET A 1 0.54 2.48 -20.80
CA MET A 1 -0.11 2.20 -19.50
C MET A 1 -0.59 3.51 -18.88
N ASN A 2 -1.88 3.60 -18.54
CA ASN A 2 -2.43 4.74 -17.82
C ASN A 2 -1.96 4.78 -16.36
N ALA A 3 -1.96 5.96 -15.74
CA ALA A 3 -1.52 6.16 -14.36
C ALA A 3 -2.29 5.24 -13.38
N THR A 4 -3.59 5.09 -13.58
CA THR A 4 -4.46 4.20 -12.81
C THR A 4 -4.04 2.73 -12.92
N GLN A 5 -3.70 2.27 -14.13
CA GLN A 5 -3.25 0.89 -14.34
C GLN A 5 -1.93 0.59 -13.63
N ARG A 6 -1.01 1.57 -13.58
CA ARG A 6 0.25 1.42 -12.82
C ARG A 6 -0.01 1.30 -11.32
N GLN A 7 -0.91 2.11 -10.77
CA GLN A 7 -1.24 2.06 -9.35
C GLN A 7 -1.86 0.72 -8.95
N TYR A 8 -2.80 0.18 -9.74
CA TYR A 8 -3.34 -1.16 -9.49
C TYR A 8 -2.30 -2.26 -9.67
N LEU A 9 -1.40 -2.16 -10.66
CA LEU A 9 -0.34 -3.13 -10.85
C LEU A 9 0.61 -3.16 -9.65
N PHE A 10 1.11 -2.01 -9.20
CA PHE A 10 1.95 -1.93 -8.02
C PHE A 10 1.20 -2.40 -6.77
N GLY A 11 -0.06 -2.01 -6.61
CA GLY A 11 -0.92 -2.47 -5.54
C GLY A 11 -1.03 -3.98 -5.47
N ALA A 12 -1.27 -4.63 -6.62
CA ALA A 12 -1.38 -6.08 -6.72
C ALA A 12 -0.04 -6.78 -6.43
N ILE A 13 1.07 -6.26 -6.96
CA ILE A 13 2.41 -6.82 -6.70
C ILE A 13 2.74 -6.74 -5.21
N PHE A 14 2.58 -5.57 -4.58
CA PHE A 14 2.86 -5.40 -3.16
C PHE A 14 1.93 -6.23 -2.29
N PHE A 15 0.66 -6.36 -2.67
CA PHE A 15 -0.26 -7.23 -1.97
C PHE A 15 0.17 -8.71 -2.05
N ALA A 16 0.54 -9.18 -3.25
CA ALA A 16 1.02 -10.55 -3.43
C ALA A 16 2.31 -10.83 -2.65
N VAL A 17 3.25 -9.88 -2.63
CA VAL A 17 4.48 -9.96 -1.82
C VAL A 17 4.13 -9.98 -0.33
N GLY A 18 3.18 -9.16 0.12
CA GLY A 18 2.71 -9.17 1.50
C GLY A 18 2.15 -10.52 1.92
N VAL A 19 1.33 -11.15 1.07
CA VAL A 19 0.80 -12.51 1.28
C VAL A 19 1.92 -13.56 1.30
N TYR A 20 2.92 -13.43 0.42
CA TYR A 20 4.11 -14.30 0.44
C TYR A 20 4.88 -14.21 1.77
N TYR A 21 5.03 -13.03 2.35
CA TYR A 21 5.70 -12.90 3.65
C TYR A 21 4.86 -13.43 4.83
N ILE A 22 3.52 -13.47 4.72
CA ILE A 22 2.67 -14.17 5.70
C ILE A 22 3.05 -15.65 5.77
N SER A 23 3.18 -16.31 4.62
CA SER A 23 3.49 -17.74 4.59
C SER A 23 4.89 -18.08 5.11
N HIS A 24 5.79 -17.09 5.21
CA HIS A 24 7.14 -17.23 5.74
C HIS A 24 7.26 -16.78 7.22
N GLY A 25 6.16 -16.40 7.88
CA GLY A 25 6.15 -16.00 9.29
C GLY A 25 6.71 -14.58 9.55
N SER A 26 6.97 -13.82 8.51
CA SER A 26 7.50 -12.45 8.55
C SER A 26 6.37 -11.43 8.63
N TRP A 27 5.75 -11.31 9.80
CA TRP A 27 4.56 -10.48 10.02
C TRP A 27 4.80 -8.98 9.80
N PHE A 28 5.98 -8.47 10.14
CA PHE A 28 6.30 -7.04 9.97
C PHE A 28 6.55 -6.68 8.51
N GLU A 29 7.35 -7.48 7.80
CA GLU A 29 7.58 -7.29 6.36
C GLU A 29 6.27 -7.47 5.58
N SER A 30 5.46 -8.47 5.95
CA SER A 30 4.13 -8.65 5.39
C SER A 30 3.24 -7.42 5.60
N SER A 31 3.18 -6.89 6.83
CA SER A 31 2.38 -5.70 7.14
C SER A 31 2.82 -4.48 6.33
N LEU A 32 4.12 -4.27 6.17
CA LEU A 32 4.66 -3.20 5.32
C LEU A 32 4.15 -3.33 3.88
N TYR A 33 4.31 -4.51 3.27
CA TYR A 33 3.93 -4.73 1.88
C TYR A 33 2.41 -4.68 1.66
N LEU A 34 1.61 -5.18 2.62
CA LEU A 34 0.15 -5.10 2.55
C LEU A 34 -0.34 -3.66 2.66
N VAL A 35 0.19 -2.88 3.61
CA VAL A 35 -0.18 -1.47 3.79
C VAL A 35 0.24 -0.64 2.57
N ALA A 36 1.44 -0.88 2.04
CA ALA A 36 1.90 -0.24 0.81
C ALA A 36 1.02 -0.61 -0.39
N GLY A 37 0.67 -1.89 -0.56
CA GLY A 37 -0.21 -2.36 -1.62
C GLY A 37 -1.59 -1.72 -1.56
N LEU A 38 -2.19 -1.68 -0.38
CA LEU A 38 -3.47 -1.00 -0.14
C LEU A 38 -3.37 0.49 -0.45
N ALA A 39 -2.29 1.17 -0.06
CA ALA A 39 -2.09 2.57 -0.37
C ALA A 39 -2.17 2.86 -1.88
N PHE A 40 -1.51 2.04 -2.71
CA PHE A 40 -1.56 2.18 -4.16
C PHE A 40 -2.95 1.89 -4.74
N ILE A 41 -3.67 0.89 -4.21
CA ILE A 41 -5.04 0.55 -4.64
C ILE A 41 -6.00 1.70 -4.31
N PHE A 42 -5.95 2.22 -3.09
CA PHE A 42 -6.80 3.34 -2.66
C PHE A 42 -6.49 4.63 -3.44
N ASN A 43 -5.21 4.88 -3.74
CA ASN A 43 -4.83 5.96 -4.63
C ASN A 43 -5.42 5.77 -6.04
N GLY A 44 -5.40 4.55 -6.57
CA GLY A 44 -6.01 4.19 -7.86
C GLY A 44 -7.50 4.48 -7.90
N LEU A 45 -8.21 4.13 -6.83
CA LEU A 45 -9.64 4.39 -6.67
C LEU A 45 -9.99 5.89 -6.69
N THR A 46 -9.07 6.80 -6.36
CA THR A 46 -9.32 8.25 -6.48
C THR A 46 -9.44 8.72 -7.93
N LEU A 47 -8.89 7.97 -8.87
CA LEU A 47 -8.92 8.26 -10.30
C LEU A 47 -10.16 7.66 -10.99
N GLU A 48 -10.91 6.80 -10.29
CA GLU A 48 -12.09 6.12 -10.83
C GLU A 48 -13.28 7.10 -10.93
N PRO A 49 -13.87 7.30 -12.13
CA PRO A 49 -14.96 8.26 -12.32
C PRO A 49 -16.20 7.93 -11.47
N ARG A 50 -16.47 6.64 -11.26
CA ARG A 50 -17.60 6.14 -10.47
C ARG A 50 -17.50 6.48 -8.98
N LEU A 51 -16.29 6.71 -8.46
CA LEU A 51 -16.04 7.07 -7.07
C LEU A 51 -15.72 8.55 -6.88
N ALA A 52 -16.08 9.40 -7.85
CA ALA A 52 -15.83 10.85 -7.78
C ALA A 52 -16.34 11.50 -6.48
N LYS A 53 -17.48 11.04 -5.96
CA LYS A 53 -18.10 11.51 -4.71
C LYS A 53 -17.23 11.22 -3.46
N PHE A 54 -16.40 10.17 -3.51
CA PHE A 54 -15.56 9.70 -2.40
C PHE A 54 -14.07 10.02 -2.59
N LYS A 55 -13.71 10.88 -3.56
CA LYS A 55 -12.30 11.21 -3.82
C LYS A 55 -11.56 11.73 -2.59
N LYS A 56 -12.17 12.65 -1.83
CA LYS A 56 -11.57 13.20 -0.60
C LYS A 56 -11.28 12.11 0.45
N PRO A 57 -12.26 11.30 0.89
CA PRO A 57 -11.98 10.26 1.87
C PRO A 57 -11.02 9.19 1.34
N LEU A 58 -11.11 8.79 0.06
CA LEU A 58 -10.16 7.84 -0.54
C LEU A 58 -8.72 8.37 -0.54
N ALA A 59 -8.53 9.65 -0.86
CA ALA A 59 -7.22 10.29 -0.80
C ALA A 59 -6.69 10.34 0.63
N ILE A 60 -7.52 10.70 1.61
CA ILE A 60 -7.13 10.72 3.03
C ILE A 60 -6.68 9.32 3.49
N VAL A 61 -7.46 8.29 3.18
CA VAL A 61 -7.10 6.89 3.51
C VAL A 61 -5.79 6.50 2.82
N SER A 62 -5.62 6.83 1.54
CA SER A 62 -4.37 6.58 0.83
C SER A 62 -3.18 7.25 1.50
N TRP A 63 -3.30 8.51 1.92
CA TRP A 63 -2.22 9.23 2.60
C TRP A 63 -1.89 8.63 3.96
N ILE A 64 -2.90 8.24 4.74
CA ILE A 64 -2.69 7.54 6.02
C ILE A 64 -1.93 6.22 5.81
N LEU A 65 -2.30 5.45 4.78
CA LEU A 65 -1.62 4.20 4.45
C LEU A 65 -0.18 4.43 3.97
N ILE A 66 0.08 5.47 3.17
CA ILE A 66 1.44 5.85 2.74
C ILE A 66 2.31 6.20 3.95
N ILE A 67 1.79 7.05 4.85
CA ILE A 67 2.52 7.43 6.07
C ILE A 67 2.77 6.21 6.96
N GLY A 68 1.75 5.36 7.14
CA GLY A 68 1.87 4.12 7.90
C GLY A 68 2.93 3.16 7.32
N ALA A 69 2.95 2.98 6.00
CA ALA A 69 3.99 2.21 5.32
C ALA A 69 5.38 2.82 5.49
N GLY A 70 5.49 4.15 5.42
CA GLY A 70 6.75 4.86 5.67
C GLY A 70 7.28 4.64 7.09
N LEU A 71 6.41 4.72 8.10
CA LEU A 71 6.77 4.45 9.49
C LEU A 71 7.18 2.99 9.71
N LEU A 72 6.44 2.04 9.13
CA LEU A 72 6.80 0.62 9.17
C LEU A 72 8.14 0.34 8.52
N LEU A 73 8.43 1.00 7.40
CA LEU A 73 9.72 0.87 6.71
C LEU A 73 10.86 1.42 7.58
N LEU A 74 10.70 2.62 8.16
CA LEU A 74 11.70 3.19 9.07
C LEU A 74 11.92 2.30 10.29
N TYR A 75 10.85 1.75 10.86
CA TYR A 75 10.94 0.80 11.97
C TYR A 75 11.72 -0.46 11.56
N LEU A 76 11.39 -1.07 10.43
CA LEU A 76 12.10 -2.25 9.94
C LEU A 76 13.58 -1.94 9.67
N VAL A 77 13.91 -0.82 9.05
CA VAL A 77 15.30 -0.43 8.81
C VAL A 77 16.05 -0.21 10.13
N GLN A 78 15.46 0.50 11.08
CA GLN A 78 16.11 0.83 12.35
C GLN A 78 16.32 -0.37 13.27
N PHE A 79 15.37 -1.32 13.32
CA PHE A 79 15.39 -2.40 14.33
C PHE A 79 15.74 -3.78 13.77
N ARG A 80 15.66 -3.97 12.45
CA ARG A 80 16.00 -5.24 11.79
C ARG A 80 17.37 -5.20 11.13
N TRP A 81 17.76 -4.04 10.59
CA TRP A 81 18.96 -3.89 9.74
C TRP A 81 20.07 -3.06 10.38
N PHE A 82 19.74 -2.21 11.36
CA PHE A 82 20.69 -1.52 12.25
C PHE A 82 20.65 -2.13 13.64
#